data_AF-A0A662FQ98-F1
#
_entry.id   AF-A0A662FQ98-F1
#
_cell.length_a   1.000
_cell.length_b   1.000
_cell.length_c   1.000
_cell.angle_alpha   90.00
_cell.angle_beta   90.00
_cell.angle_gamma   90.00
#
_symmetry.space_group_name_H-M   'P 1'
#
loop_
_entity.id
_entity.type
_entity.pdbx_description
1 polymer ?
#
loop_
_entity_poly.entity_id
_entity_poly.type
_entity_poly.pdbx_seq_one_letter_code
_entity_poly.pdbx_strand_id
1 'polypeptide(L)'
;EALRIVDEASAYGIDTQEAEEMLQACITASDMEEYEQCRFIVSELRKWLEQERRYAAIKTADVVKRTRKMLEKGSAPEDYQAVKRSLMNAAKYYEKMGDFASMGEVYELMGKLDALAGDPSASRSSYQRAVNVYFRTGDLEKVARLIMEIMKEIELKEEAIYEVQDAFLIYRDGRLLAHSTKRLRPEADSQILGGMLIAIQNFMEDSLADPSLKSLSELRYGDTRIVIQQGEYLTLAMVISGDVPDALWDRMKKMVEDIESRYERVLSRWDGDLDKLWGVRKAFNEFMQQI
;
A
#
# COMPACT_ATOMS: atom_id res chain seq x y z
N GLU A 1 -4.61 -40.29 29.69
CA GLU A 1 -5.28 -40.17 28.37
C GLU A 1 -6.50 -39.25 28.43
N ALA A 2 -7.46 -39.49 29.33
CA ALA A 2 -8.58 -38.56 29.57
C ALA A 2 -8.11 -37.11 29.72
N LEU A 3 -7.06 -36.86 30.53
CA LEU A 3 -6.49 -35.52 30.73
C LEU A 3 -6.07 -34.88 29.42
N ARG A 4 -5.44 -35.65 28.52
CA ARG A 4 -5.02 -35.17 27.20
C ARG A 4 -6.21 -34.74 26.34
N ILE A 5 -7.35 -35.43 26.44
CA ILE A 5 -8.56 -35.10 25.68
C ILE A 5 -9.16 -33.77 26.18
N VAL A 6 -9.18 -33.57 27.50
CA VAL A 6 -9.66 -32.33 28.12
C VAL A 6 -8.71 -31.16 27.84
N ASP A 7 -7.41 -31.38 27.97
CA ASP A 7 -6.38 -30.39 27.61
C ASP A 7 -6.49 -30.00 26.13
N GLU A 8 -6.71 -30.98 25.25
CA GLU A 8 -6.93 -30.75 23.83
C GLU A 8 -8.20 -29.91 23.60
N ALA A 9 -9.32 -30.26 24.22
CA ALA A 9 -10.57 -29.50 24.12
C ALA A 9 -10.43 -28.05 24.60
N SER A 10 -9.81 -27.85 25.76
CA SER A 10 -9.50 -26.53 26.33
C SER A 10 -8.60 -25.73 25.40
N ALA A 11 -7.59 -26.38 24.80
CA ALA A 11 -6.74 -25.77 23.80
C ALA A 11 -7.51 -25.35 22.54
N TYR A 12 -8.68 -25.92 22.21
CA TYR A 12 -9.57 -25.46 21.14
C TYR A 12 -10.58 -24.40 21.57
N GLY A 13 -10.62 -24.01 22.85
CA GLY A 13 -11.58 -23.04 23.38
C GLY A 13 -13.00 -23.60 23.52
N ILE A 14 -13.11 -24.93 23.62
CA ILE A 14 -14.34 -25.64 23.94
C ILE A 14 -14.56 -25.53 25.46
N ASP A 15 -15.81 -25.34 25.89
CA ASP A 15 -16.16 -25.39 27.31
C ASP A 15 -15.95 -26.83 27.83
N THR A 16 -15.00 -26.99 28.76
CA THR A 16 -14.57 -28.30 29.27
C THR A 16 -15.27 -28.70 30.55
N GLN A 17 -16.20 -27.91 31.10
CA GLN A 17 -16.79 -28.18 32.42
C GLN A 17 -17.38 -29.60 32.53
N GLU A 18 -18.19 -30.00 31.54
CA GLU A 18 -18.81 -31.33 31.49
C GLU A 18 -17.75 -32.46 31.33
N ALA A 19 -16.68 -32.18 30.59
CA ALA A 19 -15.58 -33.13 30.38
C ALA A 19 -14.67 -33.28 31.62
N GLU A 20 -14.49 -32.21 32.39
CA GLU A 20 -13.75 -32.21 33.66
C GLU A 20 -14.49 -32.98 34.75
N GLU A 21 -15.82 -32.90 34.80
CA GLU A 21 -16.65 -33.68 35.72
C GLU A 21 -16.53 -35.19 35.45
N MET A 22 -16.58 -35.60 34.18
CA MET A 22 -16.36 -37.00 33.77
C MET A 22 -14.94 -37.48 34.12
N LEU A 23 -13.96 -36.59 34.04
CA LEU A 23 -12.56 -36.88 34.31
C LEU A 23 -12.27 -37.07 35.80
N GLN A 24 -12.96 -36.34 36.67
CA GLN A 24 -12.82 -36.47 38.11
C GLN A 24 -13.20 -37.88 38.59
N ALA A 25 -14.23 -38.49 38.01
CA ALA A 25 -14.62 -39.87 38.29
C ALA A 25 -13.53 -40.89 37.90
N CYS A 26 -12.67 -40.56 36.94
CA CYS A 26 -11.54 -41.42 36.55
C CYS A 26 -10.32 -41.28 37.46
N ILE A 27 -10.07 -40.09 38.02
CA ILE A 27 -8.89 -39.82 38.86
C ILE A 27 -9.02 -40.53 40.22
N THR A 28 -10.24 -40.73 40.71
CA THR A 28 -10.51 -41.35 42.02
C THR A 28 -10.57 -42.88 41.99
N ALA A 29 -10.43 -43.51 40.81
CA ALA A 29 -10.49 -44.95 40.65
C ALA A 29 -9.33 -45.67 41.38
N SER A 30 -9.67 -46.71 42.12
CA SER A 30 -8.82 -47.46 43.04
C SER A 30 -8.95 -48.99 42.89
N ASP A 31 -9.98 -49.48 42.18
CA ASP A 31 -10.16 -50.90 41.88
C ASP A 31 -10.34 -51.22 40.38
N MET A 32 -10.40 -52.51 40.04
CA MET A 32 -10.50 -53.00 38.65
C MET A 32 -11.86 -52.69 37.99
N GLU A 33 -12.94 -52.54 38.76
CA GLU A 33 -14.27 -52.22 38.26
C GLU A 33 -14.35 -50.72 37.91
N GLU A 34 -13.76 -49.88 38.75
CA GLU A 34 -13.56 -48.45 38.51
C GLU A 34 -12.62 -48.19 37.31
N TYR A 35 -11.63 -49.07 37.07
CA TYR A 35 -10.76 -48.99 35.89
C TYR A 35 -11.49 -49.29 34.56
N GLU A 36 -12.40 -50.27 34.54
CA GLU A 36 -13.27 -50.53 33.38
C GLU A 36 -14.22 -49.34 33.11
N GLN A 37 -14.76 -48.73 34.17
CA GLN A 37 -15.56 -47.50 34.07
C GLN A 37 -14.73 -46.34 33.48
N CYS A 38 -13.45 -46.20 33.86
CA CYS A 38 -12.54 -45.22 33.26
C CYS A 38 -12.36 -45.41 31.75
N ARG A 39 -12.25 -46.67 31.28
CA ARG A 39 -12.13 -46.95 29.83
C ARG A 39 -13.38 -46.53 29.07
N PHE A 40 -14.55 -46.78 29.65
CA PHE A 40 -15.82 -46.31 29.09
C PHE A 40 -15.86 -44.78 29.03
N ILE A 41 -15.50 -44.09 30.12
CA ILE A 41 -15.46 -42.62 30.18
C ILE A 41 -14.50 -42.03 29.13
N VAL A 42 -13.29 -42.58 28.97
CA VAL A 42 -12.35 -42.14 27.93
C VAL A 42 -12.96 -42.28 26.53
N SER A 43 -13.72 -43.35 26.29
CA SER A 43 -14.39 -43.54 24.99
C SER A 43 -15.49 -42.50 24.74
N GLU A 44 -16.26 -42.14 25.77
CA GLU A 44 -17.29 -41.10 25.69
C GLU A 44 -16.67 -39.71 25.53
N LEU A 45 -15.60 -39.39 26.26
CA LEU A 45 -14.84 -38.14 26.10
C LEU A 45 -14.28 -37.97 24.68
N ARG A 46 -13.83 -39.05 24.03
CA ARG A 46 -13.41 -39.00 22.62
C ARG A 46 -14.56 -38.67 21.68
N LYS A 47 -15.73 -39.31 21.87
CA LYS A 47 -16.93 -39.02 21.06
C LYS A 47 -17.39 -37.58 21.24
N TRP A 48 -17.40 -37.10 22.48
CA TRP A 48 -17.70 -35.72 22.83
C TRP A 48 -16.74 -34.74 22.15
N LEU A 49 -15.42 -34.94 22.27
CA LEU A 49 -14.42 -34.08 21.62
C LEU A 49 -14.62 -34.05 20.10
N GLU A 50 -14.92 -35.19 19.48
CA GLU A 50 -15.18 -35.24 18.04
C GLU A 50 -16.46 -34.51 17.64
N GLN A 51 -17.52 -34.61 18.45
CA GLN A 51 -18.76 -33.86 18.24
C GLN A 51 -18.52 -32.35 18.35
N GLU A 52 -17.80 -31.89 19.37
CA GLU A 52 -17.47 -30.48 19.56
C GLU A 52 -16.61 -29.93 18.43
N ARG A 53 -15.65 -30.73 17.93
CA ARG A 53 -14.87 -30.39 16.74
C ARG A 53 -15.74 -30.21 15.50
N ARG A 54 -16.70 -31.11 15.27
CA ARG A 54 -17.66 -31.00 14.15
C ARG A 54 -18.51 -29.75 14.29
N TYR A 55 -18.99 -29.45 15.49
CA TYR A 55 -19.78 -28.25 15.75
C TYR A 55 -18.97 -26.97 15.47
N ALA A 56 -17.74 -26.90 16.00
CA ALA A 56 -16.83 -25.77 15.76
C ALA A 56 -16.49 -25.60 14.27
N ALA A 57 -16.25 -26.70 13.55
CA ALA A 57 -15.99 -26.68 12.10
C ALA A 57 -17.18 -26.09 11.33
N ILE A 58 -18.40 -26.58 11.62
CA ILE A 58 -19.63 -26.10 10.96
C ILE A 58 -19.85 -24.62 11.22
N LYS A 59 -19.72 -24.18 12.48
CA LYS A 59 -19.89 -22.78 12.88
C LYS A 59 -18.86 -21.87 12.20
N THR A 60 -17.60 -22.31 12.14
CA THR A 60 -16.51 -21.58 11.49
C THR A 60 -16.74 -21.44 9.99
N ALA A 61 -17.09 -22.54 9.32
CA ALA A 61 -17.39 -22.55 7.90
C ALA A 61 -18.60 -21.66 7.55
N ASP A 62 -19.62 -21.62 8.41
CA ASP A 62 -20.80 -20.77 8.22
C ASP A 62 -20.45 -19.28 8.30
N VAL A 63 -19.60 -18.87 9.26
CA VAL A 63 -19.09 -17.49 9.35
C VAL A 63 -18.38 -17.09 8.06
N VAL A 64 -17.42 -17.90 7.60
CA VAL A 64 -16.65 -17.64 6.37
C VAL A 64 -17.58 -17.55 5.16
N LYS A 65 -18.52 -18.49 5.03
CA LYS A 65 -19.50 -18.53 3.92
C LYS A 65 -20.40 -17.30 3.91
N ARG A 66 -20.94 -16.89 5.05
CA ARG A 66 -21.81 -15.71 5.16
C ARG A 66 -21.05 -14.44 4.82
N THR A 67 -19.84 -14.27 5.36
CA THR A 67 -19.00 -13.10 5.06
C THR A 67 -18.63 -13.05 3.59
N ARG A 68 -18.21 -14.16 2.98
CA ARG A 68 -17.89 -14.22 1.55
C ARG A 68 -19.07 -13.75 0.70
N LYS A 69 -20.25 -14.32 0.93
CA LYS A 69 -21.47 -13.99 0.18
C LYS A 69 -21.89 -12.52 0.37
N MET A 70 -21.64 -11.95 1.55
CA MET A 70 -21.91 -10.55 1.84
C MET A 70 -20.96 -9.63 1.06
N LEU A 71 -19.66 -9.93 1.06
CA LEU A 71 -18.64 -9.18 0.33
C LEU A 71 -18.82 -9.26 -1.19
N GLU A 72 -19.21 -10.43 -1.72
CA GLU A 72 -19.57 -10.61 -3.15
C GLU A 72 -20.72 -9.70 -3.60
N LYS A 73 -21.61 -9.33 -2.67
CA LYS A 73 -22.71 -8.39 -2.92
C LYS A 73 -22.32 -6.92 -2.70
N GLY A 74 -21.08 -6.65 -2.32
CA GLY A 74 -20.60 -5.30 -1.96
C GLY A 74 -21.30 -4.73 -0.72
N SER A 75 -21.88 -5.57 0.14
CA SER A 75 -22.58 -5.11 1.34
C SER A 75 -21.63 -5.02 2.53
N ALA A 76 -21.71 -3.94 3.31
CA ALA A 76 -21.04 -3.84 4.60
C ALA A 76 -21.91 -4.49 5.69
N PRO A 77 -21.31 -5.18 6.69
CA PRO A 77 -22.08 -5.70 7.81
C PRO A 77 -22.59 -4.57 8.70
N GLU A 78 -23.76 -4.76 9.30
CA GLU A 78 -24.29 -3.85 10.32
C GLU A 78 -23.36 -3.75 11.54
N ASP A 79 -22.79 -4.89 11.96
CA ASP A 79 -21.79 -4.96 13.03
C ASP A 79 -20.44 -5.49 12.50
N TYR A 80 -19.65 -4.57 11.95
CA TYR A 80 -18.29 -4.82 11.47
C TYR A 80 -17.40 -5.47 12.55
N GLN A 81 -17.49 -5.03 13.80
CA GLN A 81 -16.63 -5.52 14.88
C GLN A 81 -16.98 -6.95 15.30
N ALA A 82 -18.26 -7.32 15.30
CA ALA A 82 -18.69 -8.70 15.54
C ALA A 82 -18.24 -9.65 14.43
N VAL A 83 -18.36 -9.24 13.16
CA VAL A 83 -17.89 -10.05 12.02
C VAL A 83 -16.37 -10.21 12.07
N LYS A 84 -15.62 -9.13 12.32
CA LYS A 84 -14.16 -9.16 12.43
C LYS A 84 -13.69 -10.08 13.56
N ARG A 85 -14.32 -10.03 14.73
CA ARG A 85 -14.04 -10.98 15.84
C ARG A 85 -14.32 -12.42 15.45
N SER A 86 -15.41 -12.67 14.74
CA SER A 86 -15.77 -14.02 14.28
C SER A 86 -14.75 -14.58 13.29
N LEU A 87 -14.26 -13.76 12.36
CA LEU A 87 -13.17 -14.12 11.45
C LEU A 87 -11.85 -14.35 12.20
N MET A 88 -11.50 -13.52 13.18
CA MET A 88 -10.30 -13.76 13.99
C MET A 88 -10.35 -15.11 14.73
N ASN A 89 -11.52 -15.49 15.25
CA ASN A 89 -11.72 -16.79 15.88
C ASN A 89 -11.62 -17.93 14.85
N ALA A 90 -12.15 -17.74 13.63
CA ALA A 90 -12.02 -18.69 12.54
C ALA A 90 -10.56 -18.92 12.13
N ALA A 91 -9.76 -17.84 12.01
CA ALA A 91 -8.34 -17.95 11.68
C ALA A 91 -7.58 -18.76 12.74
N LYS A 92 -7.81 -18.50 14.03
CA LYS A 92 -7.22 -19.26 15.14
C LYS A 92 -7.62 -20.74 15.13
N TYR A 93 -8.87 -21.03 14.75
CA TYR A 93 -9.35 -22.41 14.61
C TYR A 93 -8.58 -23.14 13.49
N TYR A 94 -8.50 -22.54 12.30
CA TYR A 94 -7.79 -23.14 11.16
C TYR A 94 -6.29 -23.29 11.39
N GLU A 95 -5.66 -22.33 12.09
CA GLU A 95 -4.26 -22.41 12.51
C GLU A 95 -4.02 -23.66 13.37
N LYS A 96 -4.87 -23.92 14.37
CA LYS A 96 -4.77 -25.12 15.24
C LYS A 96 -5.03 -26.42 14.49
N MET A 97 -5.82 -26.39 13.43
CA MET A 97 -6.08 -27.55 12.57
C MET A 97 -4.98 -27.77 11.53
N GLY A 98 -4.04 -26.83 11.37
CA GLY A 98 -3.05 -26.85 10.30
C GLY A 98 -3.66 -26.61 8.91
N ASP A 99 -4.90 -26.12 8.84
CA ASP A 99 -5.58 -25.80 7.57
C ASP A 99 -5.20 -24.39 7.11
N PHE A 100 -3.96 -24.27 6.62
CA PHE A 100 -3.43 -23.00 6.14
C PHE A 100 -4.19 -22.44 4.93
N ALA A 101 -4.81 -23.29 4.11
CA ALA A 101 -5.60 -22.83 2.96
C ALA A 101 -6.83 -22.06 3.43
N SER A 102 -7.60 -22.63 4.35
CA SER A 102 -8.77 -21.95 4.94
C SER A 102 -8.36 -20.75 5.79
N MET A 103 -7.23 -20.83 6.51
CA MET A 103 -6.68 -19.70 7.26
C MET A 103 -6.35 -18.50 6.35
N GLY A 104 -5.73 -18.75 5.19
CA GLY A 104 -5.43 -17.73 4.19
C GLY A 104 -6.69 -17.05 3.65
N GLU A 105 -7.75 -17.83 3.40
CA GLU A 105 -9.04 -17.30 2.97
C GLU A 105 -9.65 -16.36 4.02
N VAL A 106 -9.58 -16.73 5.30
CA VAL A 106 -10.09 -15.87 6.38
C VAL A 106 -9.39 -14.52 6.39
N TYR A 107 -8.06 -14.48 6.21
CA TYR A 107 -7.33 -13.22 6.15
C TYR A 107 -7.65 -12.39 4.90
N GLU A 108 -7.89 -13.03 3.75
CA GLU A 108 -8.37 -12.35 2.55
C GLU A 108 -9.74 -11.70 2.76
N LEU A 109 -10.68 -12.41 3.40
CA LEU A 109 -12.00 -11.87 3.74
C LEU A 109 -11.88 -10.71 4.74
N MET A 110 -10.97 -10.78 5.71
CA MET A 110 -10.69 -9.67 6.63
C MET A 110 -10.14 -8.45 5.89
N GLY A 111 -9.22 -8.63 4.93
CA GLY A 111 -8.70 -7.53 4.11
C GLY A 111 -9.80 -6.82 3.33
N LYS A 112 -10.63 -7.58 2.61
CA LYS A 112 -11.78 -7.04 1.87
C LYS A 112 -12.76 -6.32 2.79
N LEU A 113 -13.01 -6.88 3.97
CA LEU A 113 -13.90 -6.29 4.97
C LEU A 113 -13.35 -4.96 5.49
N ASP A 114 -12.05 -4.88 5.77
CA ASP A 114 -11.37 -3.67 6.24
C ASP A 114 -11.32 -2.59 5.15
N ALA A 115 -11.11 -2.97 3.89
CA ALA A 115 -11.17 -2.07 2.74
C ALA A 115 -12.56 -1.44 2.58
N LEU A 116 -13.64 -2.25 2.66
CA LEU A 116 -15.01 -1.74 2.62
C LEU A 116 -15.35 -0.84 3.82
N ALA A 117 -14.74 -1.07 4.98
CA ALA A 117 -14.89 -0.22 6.15
C ALA A 117 -14.10 1.10 6.05
N GLY A 118 -13.30 1.29 5.00
CA GLY A 118 -12.49 2.48 4.80
C GLY A 118 -11.23 2.53 5.69
N ASP A 119 -10.68 1.38 6.08
CA ASP A 119 -9.41 1.27 6.82
C ASP A 119 -8.34 0.54 5.99
N PRO A 120 -7.62 1.26 5.09
CA PRO A 120 -6.58 0.66 4.25
C PRO A 120 -5.40 0.09 5.04
N SER A 121 -5.11 0.62 6.24
CA SER A 121 -4.01 0.12 7.07
C SER A 121 -4.33 -1.28 7.60
N ALA A 122 -5.55 -1.46 8.11
CA ALA A 122 -6.03 -2.76 8.55
C ALA A 122 -6.19 -3.73 7.38
N SER A 123 -6.70 -3.26 6.23
CA SER A 123 -6.81 -4.04 4.99
C SER A 123 -5.48 -4.63 4.56
N ARG A 124 -4.46 -3.78 4.40
CA ARG A 124 -3.10 -4.18 4.04
C ARG A 124 -2.50 -5.17 5.03
N SER A 125 -2.68 -4.94 6.33
CA SER A 125 -2.20 -5.85 7.38
C SER A 125 -2.84 -7.24 7.25
N SER A 126 -4.15 -7.29 7.00
CA SER A 126 -4.89 -8.54 6.79
C SER A 126 -4.43 -9.26 5.50
N TYR A 127 -4.28 -8.54 4.38
CA TYR A 127 -3.76 -9.14 3.14
C TYR A 127 -2.31 -9.61 3.26
N GLN A 128 -1.44 -8.90 3.98
CA GLN A 128 -0.06 -9.32 4.21
C GLN A 128 0.01 -10.65 4.98
N ARG A 129 -0.91 -10.86 5.93
CA ARG A 129 -1.06 -12.15 6.63
C ARG A 129 -1.49 -13.25 5.67
N ALA A 130 -2.46 -12.98 4.79
CA ALA A 130 -2.88 -13.93 3.75
C ALA A 130 -1.72 -14.30 2.81
N VAL A 131 -0.93 -13.31 2.36
CA VAL A 131 0.26 -13.52 1.52
C VAL A 131 1.28 -14.40 2.24
N ASN A 132 1.56 -14.17 3.52
CA ASN A 132 2.50 -15.00 4.28
C ASN A 132 2.03 -16.48 4.32
N VAL A 133 0.74 -16.69 4.58
CA VAL A 133 0.14 -18.03 4.60
C VAL A 133 0.26 -18.71 3.22
N TYR A 134 -0.15 -18.03 2.15
CA TYR A 134 -0.11 -18.60 0.80
C TYR A 134 1.30 -18.81 0.26
N PHE A 135 2.25 -17.96 0.63
CA PHE A 135 3.66 -18.15 0.32
C PHE A 135 4.20 -19.43 0.97
N ARG A 136 3.85 -19.69 2.25
CA ARG A 136 4.25 -20.92 2.96
C ARG A 136 3.62 -22.18 2.37
N THR A 137 2.41 -22.10 1.83
CA THR A 137 1.75 -23.23 1.17
C THR A 137 2.14 -23.40 -0.30
N GLY A 138 2.94 -22.49 -0.87
CA GLY A 138 3.36 -22.52 -2.28
C GLY A 138 2.30 -22.04 -3.27
N ASP A 139 1.22 -21.39 -2.82
CA ASP A 139 0.13 -20.89 -3.67
C ASP A 139 0.49 -19.51 -4.25
N LEU A 140 1.44 -19.52 -5.20
CA LEU A 140 1.98 -18.29 -5.79
C LEU A 140 0.96 -17.50 -6.61
N GLU A 141 -0.08 -18.15 -7.14
CA GLU A 141 -1.16 -17.48 -7.88
C GLU A 141 -1.96 -16.55 -6.95
N LYS A 142 -2.33 -17.03 -5.76
CA LYS A 142 -3.00 -16.19 -4.76
C LYS A 142 -2.09 -15.11 -4.22
N VAL A 143 -0.79 -15.39 -4.05
CA VAL A 143 0.20 -14.37 -3.66
C VAL A 143 0.23 -13.24 -4.69
N ALA A 144 0.38 -13.55 -5.98
CA ALA A 144 0.42 -12.54 -7.04
C ALA A 144 -0.86 -11.70 -7.08
N ARG A 145 -2.03 -12.35 -6.97
CA ARG A 145 -3.33 -11.68 -6.94
C ARG A 145 -3.48 -10.72 -5.75
N LEU A 146 -3.07 -11.14 -4.56
CA LEU A 146 -3.13 -10.32 -3.36
C LEU A 146 -2.13 -9.17 -3.40
N ILE A 147 -0.92 -9.40 -3.94
CA ILE A 147 0.05 -8.33 -4.17
C ILE A 147 -0.57 -7.28 -5.10
N MET A 148 -1.22 -7.66 -6.20
CA MET A 148 -1.94 -6.71 -7.06
C MET A 148 -3.04 -5.96 -6.30
N GLU A 149 -3.78 -6.62 -5.41
CA GLU A 149 -4.85 -5.97 -4.64
C GLU A 149 -4.29 -4.95 -3.61
N ILE A 150 -3.21 -5.32 -2.91
CA ILE A 150 -2.47 -4.39 -2.04
C ILE A 150 -1.88 -3.25 -2.88
N MET A 151 -1.36 -3.55 -4.07
CA MET A 151 -0.83 -2.55 -5.00
C MET A 151 -1.90 -1.62 -5.51
N LYS A 152 -3.16 -2.03 -5.72
CA LYS A 152 -4.26 -1.09 -6.04
C LYS A 152 -4.52 -0.08 -4.92
N GLU A 153 -4.46 -0.53 -3.67
CA GLU A 153 -4.56 0.37 -2.51
C GLU A 153 -3.34 1.32 -2.40
N ILE A 154 -2.20 0.91 -2.96
CA ILE A 154 -0.99 1.72 -3.10
C ILE A 154 -1.08 2.64 -4.34
N GLU A 155 -1.65 2.21 -5.47
CA GLU A 155 -1.87 2.97 -6.72
C GLU A 155 -2.84 4.13 -6.48
N LEU A 156 -3.75 4.02 -5.50
CA LEU A 156 -4.54 5.15 -5.02
C LEU A 156 -3.71 6.20 -4.26
N LYS A 157 -2.40 5.98 -4.08
CA LYS A 157 -1.46 6.87 -3.38
C LYS A 157 -0.05 7.00 -3.98
N GLU A 158 0.33 6.29 -5.04
CA GLU A 158 1.69 6.44 -5.60
C GLU A 158 1.72 7.50 -6.70
N GLU A 159 2.32 8.64 -6.37
CA GLU A 159 3.22 9.33 -7.27
C GLU A 159 4.08 8.26 -7.97
N ALA A 160 4.10 8.25 -9.31
CA ALA A 160 4.99 7.40 -10.07
C ALA A 160 6.40 7.44 -9.45
N ILE A 161 7.16 6.35 -9.47
CA ILE A 161 8.56 6.38 -9.04
C ILE A 161 9.32 7.22 -10.09
N TYR A 162 9.36 8.53 -9.87
CA TYR A 162 10.07 9.50 -10.67
C TYR A 162 11.14 10.17 -9.81
N GLU A 163 12.27 10.48 -10.42
CA GLU A 163 13.33 11.24 -9.77
C GLU A 163 13.61 12.50 -10.58
N VAL A 164 13.39 13.67 -9.99
CA VAL A 164 13.78 14.95 -10.60
C VAL A 164 15.28 15.13 -10.41
N GLN A 165 16.03 14.95 -11.49
CA GLN A 165 17.49 15.05 -11.49
C GLN A 165 17.95 16.52 -11.53
N ASP A 166 17.30 17.32 -12.39
CA ASP A 166 17.60 18.73 -12.58
C ASP A 166 16.32 19.53 -12.83
N ALA A 167 16.29 20.76 -12.35
CA ALA A 167 15.23 21.73 -12.65
C ALA A 167 15.82 23.10 -12.95
N PHE A 168 15.34 23.74 -14.01
CA PHE A 168 15.78 25.04 -14.50
C PHE A 168 14.61 26.00 -14.55
N LEU A 169 14.77 27.16 -13.93
CA LEU A 169 13.84 28.28 -14.07
C LEU A 169 14.47 29.33 -14.97
N ILE A 170 13.82 29.60 -16.09
CA ILE A 170 14.35 30.41 -17.18
C ILE A 170 13.38 31.55 -17.43
N TYR A 171 13.90 32.77 -17.58
CA TYR A 171 13.11 33.91 -18.01
C TYR A 171 12.81 33.85 -19.51
N ARG A 172 11.72 34.47 -19.95
CA ARG A 172 11.23 34.45 -21.35
C ARG A 172 12.25 34.90 -22.41
N ASP A 173 13.32 35.59 -22.04
CA ASP A 173 14.41 35.99 -22.94
C ASP A 173 15.57 34.98 -23.01
N GLY A 174 15.43 33.83 -22.34
CA GLY A 174 16.42 32.75 -22.31
C GLY A 174 17.37 32.77 -21.12
N ARG A 175 17.34 33.79 -20.26
CA ARG A 175 18.24 33.88 -19.09
C ARG A 175 17.87 32.89 -17.99
N LEU A 176 18.86 32.18 -17.45
CA LEU A 176 18.69 31.28 -16.30
C LEU A 176 18.54 32.08 -14.99
N LEU A 177 17.42 31.89 -14.30
CA LEU A 177 17.12 32.53 -13.01
C LEU A 177 17.51 31.65 -11.82
N ALA A 178 17.28 30.34 -11.94
CA ALA A 178 17.61 29.37 -10.90
C ALA A 178 17.84 27.98 -11.50
N HIS A 179 18.68 27.19 -10.84
CA HIS A 179 18.92 25.78 -11.14
C HIS A 179 18.99 25.02 -9.81
N SER A 180 18.37 23.85 -9.77
CA SER A 180 18.47 22.88 -8.69
C SER A 180 18.86 21.53 -9.27
N THR A 181 19.77 20.82 -8.60
CA THR A 181 20.24 19.49 -9.02
C THR A 181 20.30 18.56 -7.82
N LYS A 182 19.84 17.32 -7.99
CA LYS A 182 19.94 16.25 -6.97
C LYS A 182 21.08 15.27 -7.27
N ARG A 183 21.88 15.50 -8.32
CA ARG A 183 22.98 14.61 -8.71
C ARG A 183 24.09 14.56 -7.65
N LEU A 184 24.51 13.35 -7.27
CA LEU A 184 25.53 13.07 -6.25
C LEU A 184 26.96 13.57 -6.58
N ARG A 185 27.21 14.05 -7.81
CA ARG A 185 28.52 14.58 -8.27
C ARG A 185 28.36 15.79 -9.20
N PRO A 186 28.10 16.99 -8.66
CA PRO A 186 27.89 18.20 -9.46
C PRO A 186 29.09 18.56 -10.36
N GLU A 187 30.30 18.23 -9.94
CA GLU A 187 31.57 18.64 -10.57
C GLU A 187 32.02 17.73 -11.71
N ALA A 188 31.61 16.45 -11.71
CA ALA A 188 32.04 15.46 -12.72
C ALA A 188 31.27 15.56 -14.04
N ASP A 189 30.12 16.25 -14.04
CA ASP A 189 29.16 16.32 -15.13
C ASP A 189 29.06 17.73 -15.77
N SER A 190 30.01 18.65 -15.53
CA SER A 190 29.89 20.03 -16.05
C SER A 190 29.79 20.08 -17.59
N GLN A 191 30.37 19.11 -18.30
CA GLN A 191 30.28 18.99 -19.76
C GLN A 191 28.93 18.42 -20.23
N ILE A 192 28.30 17.53 -19.44
CA ILE A 192 26.98 16.95 -19.75
C ILE A 192 25.87 17.95 -19.39
N LEU A 193 25.97 18.61 -18.24
CA LEU A 193 25.10 19.72 -17.83
C LEU A 193 25.20 20.89 -18.80
N GLY A 194 26.41 21.25 -19.24
CA GLY A 194 26.61 22.26 -20.28
C GLY A 194 25.95 21.87 -21.60
N GLY A 195 26.14 20.61 -22.06
CA GLY A 195 25.52 20.10 -23.28
C GLY A 195 23.99 20.03 -23.23
N MET A 196 23.41 19.61 -22.10
CA MET A 196 21.95 19.58 -21.91
C MET A 196 21.35 20.97 -21.71
N LEU A 197 22.03 21.87 -21.02
CA LEU A 197 21.60 23.27 -20.88
C LEU A 197 21.62 23.95 -22.26
N ILE A 198 22.65 23.71 -23.07
CA ILE A 198 22.71 24.16 -24.47
C ILE A 198 21.59 23.53 -25.29
N ALA A 199 21.28 22.24 -25.10
CA ALA A 199 20.17 21.59 -25.81
C ALA A 199 18.81 22.19 -25.42
N ILE A 200 18.57 22.48 -24.14
CA ILE A 200 17.36 23.16 -23.66
C ILE A 200 17.32 24.60 -24.17
N GLN A 201 18.44 25.33 -24.15
CA GLN A 201 18.54 26.70 -24.68
C GLN A 201 18.27 26.76 -26.18
N ASN A 202 18.92 25.91 -26.98
CA ASN A 202 18.68 25.80 -28.41
C ASN A 202 17.22 25.39 -28.69
N PHE A 203 16.68 24.45 -27.91
CA PHE A 203 15.29 24.03 -28.03
C PHE A 203 14.30 25.16 -27.71
N MET A 204 14.58 25.98 -26.69
CA MET A 204 13.78 27.17 -26.38
C MET A 204 13.90 28.25 -27.47
N GLU A 205 15.10 28.50 -28.00
CA GLU A 205 15.30 29.42 -29.12
C GLU A 205 14.51 28.98 -30.37
N ASP A 206 14.54 27.68 -30.70
CA ASP A 206 13.78 27.09 -31.80
C ASP A 206 12.26 27.15 -31.56
N SER A 207 11.82 26.94 -30.30
CA SER A 207 10.40 27.03 -29.91
C SER A 207 9.86 28.47 -29.89
N LEU A 208 10.73 29.46 -29.64
CA LEU A 208 10.40 30.89 -29.74
C LEU A 208 10.31 31.36 -31.21
N ALA A 209 11.04 30.71 -32.11
CA ALA A 209 11.05 31.02 -33.54
C ALA A 209 9.82 30.49 -34.30
N ASP A 210 9.18 29.41 -33.81
CA ASP A 210 7.95 28.85 -34.40
C ASP A 210 6.80 28.74 -33.38
N PRO A 211 5.81 29.65 -33.44
CA PRO A 211 4.63 29.63 -32.57
C PRO A 211 3.80 28.34 -32.62
N SER A 212 3.99 27.50 -33.64
CA SER A 212 3.31 26.20 -33.79
C SER A 212 3.94 25.08 -32.95
N LEU A 213 5.18 25.26 -32.46
CA LEU A 213 5.89 24.31 -31.59
C LEU A 213 5.58 24.50 -30.09
N LYS A 214 4.71 25.45 -29.73
CA LYS A 214 4.21 25.70 -28.36
C LYS A 214 3.62 24.48 -27.64
N SER A 215 3.42 23.35 -28.32
CA SER A 215 2.87 22.12 -27.74
C SER A 215 3.91 21.05 -27.39
N LEU A 216 5.21 21.31 -27.55
CA LEU A 216 6.23 20.37 -27.06
C LEU A 216 6.46 20.55 -25.56
N SER A 217 5.57 19.96 -24.78
CA SER A 217 5.70 19.88 -23.33
C SER A 217 6.72 18.83 -22.89
N GLU A 218 7.09 17.87 -23.74
CA GLU A 218 7.93 16.73 -23.34
C GLU A 218 8.91 16.27 -24.44
N LEU A 219 10.16 16.04 -24.06
CA LEU A 219 11.17 15.33 -24.86
C LEU A 219 11.54 14.02 -24.15
N ARG A 220 11.65 12.92 -24.91
CA ARG A 220 11.95 11.58 -24.37
C ARG A 220 13.26 11.04 -24.95
N TYR A 221 14.15 10.58 -24.08
CA TYR A 221 15.39 9.90 -24.45
C TYR A 221 15.69 8.76 -23.46
N GLY A 222 15.44 7.52 -23.86
CA GLY A 222 15.58 6.35 -22.98
C GLY A 222 14.61 6.42 -21.79
N ASP A 223 15.14 6.28 -20.57
CA ASP A 223 14.40 6.43 -19.31
C ASP A 223 14.35 7.88 -18.80
N THR A 224 14.98 8.80 -19.52
CA THR A 224 15.01 10.22 -19.17
C THR A 224 13.96 11.00 -19.95
N ARG A 225 13.21 11.83 -19.24
CA ARG A 225 12.21 12.75 -19.77
C ARG A 225 12.61 14.16 -19.44
N ILE A 226 12.51 15.05 -20.42
CA ILE A 226 12.61 16.48 -20.20
C ILE A 226 11.21 17.05 -20.35
N VAL A 227 10.67 17.61 -19.28
CA VAL A 227 9.34 18.22 -19.27
C VAL A 227 9.46 19.73 -19.14
N ILE A 228 8.64 20.45 -19.89
CA ILE A 228 8.69 21.91 -20.00
C ILE A 228 7.30 22.47 -19.72
N GLN A 229 7.22 23.33 -18.71
CA GLN A 229 6.06 24.13 -18.40
C GLN A 229 6.37 25.59 -18.74
N GLN A 230 5.67 26.10 -19.75
CA GLN A 230 5.79 27.49 -20.19
C GLN A 230 4.71 28.36 -19.51
N GLY A 231 5.12 29.52 -18.99
CA GLY A 231 4.28 30.62 -18.54
C GLY A 231 4.44 31.86 -19.42
N GLU A 232 3.93 33.00 -18.97
CA GLU A 232 4.02 34.28 -19.71
C GLU A 232 5.43 34.89 -19.65
N TYR A 233 6.10 34.74 -18.51
CA TYR A 233 7.42 35.32 -18.21
C TYR A 233 8.47 34.26 -17.89
N LEU A 234 8.05 33.09 -17.43
CA LEU A 234 8.90 32.03 -16.91
C LEU A 234 8.69 30.74 -17.67
N THR A 235 9.77 29.99 -17.85
CA THR A 235 9.76 28.61 -18.34
C THR A 235 10.44 27.74 -17.30
N LEU A 236 9.73 26.70 -16.85
CA LEU A 236 10.25 25.68 -15.94
C LEU A 236 10.55 24.43 -16.77
N ALA A 237 11.82 24.04 -16.84
CA ALA A 237 12.25 22.80 -17.47
C ALA A 237 12.77 21.84 -16.41
N MET A 238 12.34 20.59 -16.44
CA MET A 238 12.82 19.53 -15.54
C MET A 238 13.33 18.33 -16.29
N VAL A 239 14.40 17.73 -15.77
CA VAL A 239 14.95 16.45 -16.21
C VAL A 239 14.54 15.41 -15.18
N ILE A 240 13.81 14.39 -15.64
CA ILE A 240 13.17 13.39 -14.80
C ILE A 240 13.56 12.00 -15.27
N SER A 241 13.95 11.12 -14.35
CA SER A 241 14.05 9.67 -14.62
C SER A 241 12.72 9.01 -14.28
N GLY A 242 12.24 8.12 -15.14
CA GLY A 242 10.99 7.39 -14.95
C GLY A 242 9.76 8.10 -15.54
N ASP A 243 8.57 7.66 -15.12
CA ASP A 243 7.29 8.18 -15.61
C ASP A 243 6.88 9.46 -14.90
N VAL A 244 6.52 10.50 -15.67
CA VAL A 244 6.04 11.78 -15.12
C VAL A 244 4.55 11.67 -14.80
N PRO A 245 4.13 11.78 -13.52
CA PRO A 245 2.72 11.69 -13.17
C PRO A 245 1.98 13.01 -13.46
N ASP A 246 0.68 12.93 -13.75
CA ASP A 246 -0.19 14.10 -13.97
C ASP A 246 -0.15 15.11 -12.81
N ALA A 247 -0.02 14.61 -11.58
CA ALA A 247 0.11 15.45 -10.39
C ALA A 247 1.36 16.36 -10.43
N LEU A 248 2.47 15.91 -11.05
CA LEU A 248 3.66 16.75 -11.18
C LEU A 248 3.44 17.87 -12.20
N TRP A 249 2.73 17.60 -13.29
CA TRP A 249 2.34 18.62 -14.28
C TRP A 249 1.50 19.73 -13.63
N ASP A 250 0.49 19.36 -12.85
CA ASP A 250 -0.36 20.32 -12.14
C ASP A 250 0.45 21.17 -11.14
N ARG A 251 1.40 20.55 -10.43
CA ARG A 251 2.29 21.23 -9.49
C ARG A 251 3.25 22.19 -10.20
N MET A 252 3.84 21.79 -11.33
CA MET A 252 4.70 22.66 -12.15
C MET A 252 3.92 23.88 -12.67
N LYS A 253 2.73 23.64 -13.23
CA LYS A 253 1.85 24.71 -13.74
C LYS A 253 1.48 25.69 -12.64
N LYS A 254 0.99 25.19 -11.51
CA LYS A 254 0.59 26.02 -10.37
C LYS A 254 1.75 26.84 -9.81
N MET A 255 2.95 26.27 -9.72
CA MET A 255 4.13 26.99 -9.27
C MET A 255 4.47 28.17 -10.20
N VAL A 256 4.48 27.94 -11.52
CA VAL A 256 4.75 28.99 -12.50
C VAL A 256 3.68 30.09 -12.39
N GLU A 257 2.41 29.72 -12.36
CA GLU A 257 1.28 30.66 -12.20
C GLU A 257 1.37 31.47 -10.89
N ASP A 258 1.69 30.82 -9.76
CA ASP A 258 1.81 31.46 -8.45
C ASP A 258 2.98 32.47 -8.40
N ILE A 259 4.12 32.13 -9.03
CA ILE A 259 5.27 33.02 -9.13
C ILE A 259 4.96 34.19 -10.05
N GLU A 260 4.41 33.94 -11.24
CA GLU A 260 4.08 34.99 -12.20
C GLU A 260 3.05 35.96 -11.63
N SER A 261 1.99 35.47 -11.01
CA SER A 261 0.97 36.31 -10.37
C SER A 261 1.56 37.17 -9.24
N ARG A 262 2.47 36.61 -8.42
CA ARG A 262 3.08 37.34 -7.30
C ARG A 262 4.10 38.39 -7.74
N TYR A 263 4.85 38.12 -8.81
CA TYR A 263 5.98 38.94 -9.24
C TYR A 263 5.80 39.61 -10.61
N GLU A 264 4.59 39.62 -11.18
CA GLU A 264 4.24 40.16 -12.50
C GLU A 264 4.85 41.55 -12.77
N ARG A 265 4.72 42.46 -11.81
CA ARG A 265 5.25 43.84 -11.94
C ARG A 265 6.76 43.88 -12.13
N VAL A 266 7.48 42.95 -11.51
CA VAL A 266 8.94 42.84 -11.61
C VAL A 266 9.31 42.06 -12.87
N LEU A 267 8.66 40.92 -13.11
CA LEU A 267 8.93 40.04 -14.25
C LEU A 267 8.63 40.69 -15.60
N SER A 268 7.60 41.53 -15.70
CA SER A 268 7.25 42.21 -16.97
C SER A 268 8.30 43.20 -17.47
N ARG A 269 9.13 43.75 -16.58
CA ARG A 269 10.13 44.78 -16.87
C ARG A 269 11.51 44.44 -16.31
N TRP A 270 11.75 43.16 -16.04
CA TRP A 270 13.00 42.73 -15.45
C TRP A 270 14.16 43.01 -16.41
N ASP A 271 15.23 43.61 -15.89
CA ASP A 271 16.37 44.11 -16.65
C ASP A 271 17.59 43.18 -16.61
N GLY A 272 17.51 42.07 -15.88
CA GLY A 272 18.64 41.16 -15.65
C GLY A 272 19.20 41.20 -14.23
N ASP A 273 18.73 42.11 -13.39
CA ASP A 273 19.18 42.22 -12.00
C ASP A 273 18.55 41.11 -11.14
N LEU A 274 19.31 40.05 -10.88
CA LEU A 274 18.86 38.89 -10.10
C LEU A 274 18.52 39.24 -8.64
N ASP A 275 19.05 40.33 -8.09
CA ASP A 275 18.74 40.75 -6.71
C ASP A 275 17.27 41.18 -6.57
N LYS A 276 16.66 41.68 -7.67
CA LYS A 276 15.22 41.99 -7.74
C LYS A 276 14.33 40.73 -7.75
N LEU A 277 14.91 39.54 -7.95
CA LEU A 277 14.20 38.26 -8.09
C LEU A 277 14.52 37.28 -6.96
N TRP A 278 15.05 37.75 -5.82
CA TRP A 278 15.31 36.88 -4.66
C TRP A 278 14.08 36.05 -4.25
N GLY A 279 12.89 36.67 -4.30
CA GLY A 279 11.63 36.03 -3.94
C GLY A 279 11.17 34.96 -4.93
N VAL A 280 11.53 35.11 -6.22
CA VAL A 280 11.31 34.09 -7.27
C VAL A 280 12.21 32.88 -7.01
N ARG A 281 13.51 33.11 -6.75
CA ARG A 281 14.46 32.03 -6.45
C ARG A 281 14.09 31.27 -5.17
N LYS A 282 13.61 31.98 -4.15
CA LYS A 282 13.13 31.36 -2.90
C LYS A 282 11.93 30.44 -3.17
N ALA A 283 10.92 30.92 -3.89
CA ALA A 283 9.75 30.11 -4.23
C ALA A 283 10.11 28.87 -5.05
N PHE A 284 11.05 29.01 -5.99
CA PHE A 284 11.60 27.87 -6.75
C PHE A 284 12.26 26.83 -5.86
N ASN A 285 13.14 27.25 -4.95
CA ASN A 285 13.83 26.31 -4.04
C ASN A 285 12.86 25.63 -3.07
N GLU A 286 11.86 26.35 -2.55
CA GLU A 286 10.83 25.77 -1.68
C GLU A 286 10.01 24.70 -2.40
N PHE A 287 9.66 24.94 -3.66
CA PHE A 287 8.99 23.96 -4.50
C PHE A 287 9.87 22.72 -4.74
N MET A 288 11.16 22.89 -5.04
CA MET A 288 12.11 21.79 -5.25
C MET A 288 12.37 20.93 -4.00
N GLN A 289 12.04 21.41 -2.80
CA GLN A 289 12.12 20.63 -1.56
C GLN A 289 10.88 19.77 -1.32
N GLN A 290 9.78 20.02 -2.04
CA GLN A 290 8.50 19.34 -1.89
C GLN A 290 8.28 18.25 -2.95
N ILE A 291 9.16 18.14 -3.94
CA ILE A 291 9.24 17.10 -4.98
C ILE A 291 10.62 16.44 -4.90
#